data_AF-A0A924JB49-F1
#
_entry.id   AF-A0A924JB49-F1
#
_cell.length_a   1.000
_cell.length_b   1.000
_cell.length_c   1.000
_cell.angle_alpha   90.00
_cell.angle_beta   90.00
_cell.angle_gamma   90.00
#
_symmetry.space_group_name_H-M   'P 1'
#
loop_
_entity.id
_entity.type
_entity.pdbx_description
1 polymer ?
#
loop_
_entity_poly.entity_id
_entity_poly.type
_entity_poly.pdbx_seq_one_letter_code
_entity_poly.pdbx_strand_id
1 'polypeptide(L)'
;MATAEQIKTGYINYVLTNDEKPKSVYSFVKKIKISEVDFYEFFASFESIEKVIWVELTVETIDTLQQQEVWNQYSSREKILSFFYSYVEVLKKYRSFIIYTLKESGSQLSTPKVLSGTKTIFENFAENVINDGLESGELADRKFFSKRYKDALWFQFDFIVKFWLRDDSAGFEKTDEAIEKGINVTFDLFQHSPIDNLLDYGKFLSRNSKFRERMKF
;
A
#
# COMPACT_ATOMS: atom_id res chain seq x y z
N MET A 1 -18.60 -28.12 9.05
CA MET A 1 -17.34 -27.81 8.33
C MET A 1 -16.88 -26.45 8.82
N ALA A 2 -15.60 -26.30 9.13
CA ALA A 2 -15.07 -24.97 9.48
C ALA A 2 -15.11 -24.05 8.24
N THR A 3 -15.06 -22.75 8.46
CA THR A 3 -14.93 -21.77 7.38
C THR A 3 -13.60 -21.03 7.49
N ALA A 4 -13.10 -20.51 6.37
CA ALA A 4 -11.94 -19.62 6.37
C ALA A 4 -12.14 -18.43 7.34
N GLU A 5 -13.36 -17.89 7.41
CA GLU A 5 -13.71 -16.78 8.30
C GLU A 5 -13.62 -17.17 9.78
N GLN A 6 -14.09 -18.36 10.15
CA GLN A 6 -13.95 -18.87 11.52
C GLN A 6 -12.47 -18.98 11.93
N ILE A 7 -11.60 -19.42 11.02
CA ILE A 7 -10.16 -19.53 11.25
C ILE A 7 -9.52 -18.15 11.40
N LYS A 8 -9.80 -17.20 10.48
CA LYS A 8 -9.29 -15.82 10.53
C LYS A 8 -9.72 -15.12 11.82
N THR A 9 -11.01 -15.11 12.13
CA THR A 9 -11.55 -14.50 13.35
C THR A 9 -10.96 -15.15 14.61
N GLY A 10 -10.87 -16.48 14.63
CA GLY A 10 -10.23 -17.21 15.73
C GLY A 10 -8.77 -16.83 15.92
N TYR A 11 -8.02 -16.66 14.83
CA TYR A 11 -6.61 -16.29 14.84
C TYR A 11 -6.41 -14.85 15.32
N ILE A 12 -7.17 -13.89 14.77
CA ILE A 12 -7.17 -12.48 15.22
C ILE A 12 -7.42 -12.42 16.73
N ASN A 13 -8.48 -13.08 17.21
CA ASN A 13 -8.80 -13.10 18.64
C ASN A 13 -7.67 -13.70 19.48
N TYR A 14 -7.03 -14.77 19.00
CA TYR A 14 -5.91 -15.39 19.71
C TYR A 14 -4.75 -14.40 19.86
N VAL A 15 -4.25 -13.84 18.76
CA VAL A 15 -3.05 -13.00 18.80
C VAL A 15 -3.28 -11.71 19.55
N LEU A 16 -4.48 -11.12 19.46
CA LEU A 16 -4.82 -9.91 20.21
C LEU A 16 -4.99 -10.16 21.71
N THR A 17 -5.44 -11.36 22.11
CA THR A 17 -5.59 -11.71 23.53
C THR A 17 -4.26 -12.09 24.17
N ASN A 18 -3.36 -12.71 23.42
CA ASN A 18 -2.13 -13.30 23.97
C ASN A 18 -0.86 -12.50 23.63
N ASP A 19 -0.94 -11.53 22.71
CA ASP A 19 0.20 -10.79 22.10
C ASP A 19 1.30 -11.74 21.56
N GLU A 20 0.93 -12.96 21.18
CA GLU A 20 1.82 -13.97 20.60
C GLU A 20 1.09 -14.89 19.62
N LYS A 21 1.84 -15.48 18.67
CA LYS A 21 1.32 -16.51 17.77
C LYS A 21 1.01 -17.79 18.56
N PRO A 22 -0.02 -18.57 18.17
CA PRO A 22 -0.23 -19.87 18.76
C PRO A 22 1.01 -20.76 18.60
N LYS A 23 1.32 -21.57 19.61
CA LYS A 23 2.53 -22.41 19.61
C LYS A 23 2.54 -23.46 18.48
N SER A 24 1.37 -23.85 18.00
CA SER A 24 1.20 -24.79 16.89
C SER A 24 -0.20 -24.70 16.30
N VAL A 25 -0.37 -25.16 15.05
CA VAL A 25 -1.70 -25.32 14.43
C VAL A 25 -2.57 -26.23 15.31
N TYR A 26 -2.04 -27.34 15.81
CA TYR A 26 -2.74 -28.26 16.73
C TYR A 26 -3.36 -27.56 17.96
N SER A 27 -2.57 -26.76 18.68
CA SER A 27 -3.06 -26.06 19.87
C SER A 27 -4.11 -25.01 19.53
N PHE A 28 -3.96 -24.34 18.39
CA PHE A 28 -4.88 -23.33 17.90
C PHE A 28 -6.23 -23.93 17.50
N VAL A 29 -6.25 -24.95 16.64
CA VAL A 29 -7.48 -25.57 16.13
C VAL A 29 -8.31 -26.21 17.24
N LYS A 30 -7.65 -26.79 18.27
CA LYS A 30 -8.33 -27.26 19.49
C LYS A 30 -9.06 -26.14 20.22
N LYS A 31 -8.43 -24.96 20.34
CA LYS A 31 -9.01 -23.81 21.04
C LYS A 31 -10.24 -23.26 20.32
N ILE A 32 -10.22 -23.25 18.98
CA ILE A 32 -11.35 -22.82 18.14
C ILE A 32 -12.29 -23.95 17.72
N LYS A 33 -12.08 -25.16 18.27
CA LYS A 33 -12.91 -26.37 18.11
C LYS A 33 -13.08 -26.84 16.65
N ILE A 34 -11.99 -26.87 15.88
CA ILE A 34 -11.93 -27.44 14.53
C ILE A 34 -10.82 -28.49 14.41
N SER A 35 -10.76 -29.23 13.30
CA SER A 35 -9.65 -30.16 13.03
C SER A 35 -8.45 -29.47 12.36
N GLU A 36 -7.26 -30.10 12.41
CA GLU A 36 -6.11 -29.61 11.63
C GLU A 36 -6.36 -29.71 10.12
N VAL A 37 -7.12 -30.72 9.68
CA VAL A 37 -7.49 -30.89 8.27
C VAL A 37 -8.29 -29.68 7.79
N ASP A 38 -9.28 -29.24 8.57
CA ASP A 38 -10.06 -28.04 8.26
C ASP A 38 -9.16 -26.78 8.16
N PHE A 39 -8.10 -26.69 8.98
CA PHE A 39 -7.17 -25.56 8.89
C PHE A 39 -6.37 -25.58 7.59
N TYR A 40 -5.78 -26.73 7.26
CA TYR A 40 -4.93 -26.88 6.07
C TYR A 40 -5.71 -26.89 4.75
N GLU A 41 -7.03 -27.06 4.80
CA GLU A 41 -7.91 -26.83 3.64
C GLU A 41 -7.87 -25.37 3.17
N PHE A 42 -7.68 -24.42 4.09
CA PHE A 42 -7.69 -22.98 3.78
C PHE A 42 -6.32 -22.30 3.90
N PHE A 43 -5.48 -22.73 4.85
CA PHE A 43 -4.26 -22.02 5.22
C PHE A 43 -3.07 -22.96 5.46
N ALA A 44 -1.93 -22.64 4.85
CA ALA A 44 -0.70 -23.42 5.02
C ALA A 44 0.07 -23.08 6.32
N SER A 45 -0.18 -21.90 6.90
CA SER A 45 0.49 -21.42 8.10
C SER A 45 -0.23 -20.21 8.72
N PHE A 46 0.14 -19.81 9.93
CA PHE A 46 -0.34 -18.55 10.52
C PHE A 46 0.04 -17.31 9.69
N GLU A 47 1.25 -17.29 9.11
CA GLU A 47 1.66 -16.20 8.19
C GLU A 47 0.76 -16.13 6.95
N SER A 48 0.24 -17.26 6.46
CA SER A 48 -0.71 -17.26 5.34
C SER A 48 -2.05 -16.63 5.71
N ILE A 49 -2.49 -16.75 6.97
CA ILE A 49 -3.69 -16.07 7.48
C ILE A 49 -3.47 -14.55 7.47
N GLU A 50 -2.33 -14.10 8.02
CA GLU A 50 -1.96 -12.68 8.07
C GLU A 50 -1.94 -12.07 6.65
N LYS A 51 -1.28 -12.76 5.70
CA LYS A 51 -1.23 -12.34 4.29
C LYS A 51 -2.61 -12.24 3.64
N VAL A 52 -3.46 -13.25 3.86
CA VAL A 52 -4.81 -13.27 3.27
C VAL A 52 -5.65 -12.13 3.80
N ILE A 53 -5.60 -11.84 5.10
CA ILE A 53 -6.34 -10.70 5.67
C ILE A 53 -5.86 -9.38 5.05
N TRP A 54 -4.55 -9.17 4.92
CA TRP A 54 -4.02 -7.97 4.25
C TRP A 54 -4.45 -7.84 2.79
N VAL A 55 -4.52 -8.95 2.06
CA VAL A 55 -5.02 -8.98 0.68
C VAL A 55 -6.51 -8.65 0.64
N GLU A 56 -7.33 -9.29 1.47
CA GLU A 56 -8.78 -9.09 1.53
C GLU A 56 -9.13 -7.63 1.84
N LEU A 57 -8.45 -6.99 2.80
CA LEU A 57 -8.69 -5.57 3.12
C LEU A 57 -8.35 -4.65 1.93
N THR A 58 -7.32 -5.00 1.15
CA THR A 58 -6.93 -4.23 -0.04
C THR A 58 -7.94 -4.41 -1.17
N VAL A 59 -8.38 -5.66 -1.41
CA VAL A 59 -9.38 -6.00 -2.42
C VAL A 59 -10.73 -5.38 -2.07
N GLU A 60 -11.20 -5.50 -0.82
CA GLU A 60 -12.44 -4.86 -0.34
C GLU A 60 -12.43 -3.37 -0.65
N THR A 61 -11.31 -2.69 -0.39
CA THR A 61 -11.17 -1.25 -0.65
C THR A 61 -11.28 -0.93 -2.14
N ILE A 62 -10.55 -1.65 -2.99
CA ILE A 62 -10.56 -1.43 -4.43
C ILE A 62 -11.95 -1.71 -5.02
N ASP A 63 -12.54 -2.86 -4.67
CA ASP A 63 -13.83 -3.28 -5.19
C ASP A 63 -14.94 -2.31 -4.78
N THR A 64 -14.93 -1.86 -3.51
CA THR A 64 -15.90 -0.88 -3.01
C THR A 64 -15.80 0.44 -3.76
N LEU A 65 -14.59 0.92 -4.03
CA LEU A 65 -14.38 2.17 -4.78
C LEU A 65 -14.83 2.05 -6.23
N GLN A 66 -14.48 0.95 -6.90
CA GLN A 66 -14.81 0.74 -8.31
C GLN A 66 -16.31 0.58 -8.56
N GLN A 67 -17.09 0.20 -7.55
CA GLN A 67 -18.55 0.13 -7.62
C GLN A 67 -19.24 1.50 -7.53
N GLN A 68 -18.53 2.56 -7.12
CA GLN A 68 -19.10 3.90 -7.02
C GLN A 68 -19.31 4.48 -8.42
N GLU A 69 -20.49 5.06 -8.69
CA GLU A 69 -20.80 5.67 -9.99
C GLU A 69 -19.80 6.76 -10.40
N VAL A 70 -19.28 7.50 -9.42
CA VAL A 70 -18.30 8.58 -9.60
C VAL A 70 -16.90 8.07 -9.95
N TRP A 71 -16.59 6.78 -9.74
CA TRP A 71 -15.25 6.23 -9.94
C TRP A 71 -14.69 6.47 -11.35
N ASN A 72 -15.54 6.30 -12.37
CA ASN A 72 -15.15 6.48 -13.76
C ASN A 72 -14.95 7.95 -14.15
N GLN A 73 -15.35 8.89 -13.30
CA GLN A 73 -15.20 10.32 -13.51
C GLN A 73 -13.92 10.86 -12.86
N TYR A 74 -13.32 10.09 -11.95
CA TYR A 74 -12.10 10.48 -11.26
C TYR A 74 -10.87 10.44 -12.16
N SER A 75 -10.05 11.47 -12.04
CA SER A 75 -8.65 11.49 -12.47
C SER A 75 -7.85 10.40 -11.77
N SER A 76 -6.67 10.06 -12.31
CA SER A 76 -5.76 9.11 -11.69
C SER A 76 -5.33 9.55 -10.29
N ARG A 77 -5.12 10.86 -10.09
CA ARG A 77 -4.85 11.43 -8.75
C ARG A 77 -6.00 11.16 -7.78
N GLU A 78 -7.23 11.48 -8.18
CA GLU A 78 -8.43 11.28 -7.34
C GLU A 78 -8.68 9.81 -7.02
N LYS A 79 -8.43 8.90 -7.97
CA LYS A 79 -8.52 7.45 -7.76
C LYS A 79 -7.54 6.97 -6.68
N ILE A 80 -6.29 7.43 -6.70
CA ILE A 80 -5.29 7.07 -5.69
C ILE A 80 -5.58 7.73 -4.33
N LEU A 81 -5.99 9.00 -4.31
CA LEU A 81 -6.42 9.66 -3.06
C LEU A 81 -7.58 8.89 -2.42
N SER A 82 -8.62 8.58 -3.21
CA SER A 82 -9.81 7.84 -2.77
C SER A 82 -9.44 6.46 -2.22
N PHE A 83 -8.48 5.78 -2.87
CA PHE A 83 -7.91 4.53 -2.35
C PHE A 83 -7.34 4.72 -0.96
N PHE A 84 -6.42 5.66 -0.74
CA PHE A 84 -5.74 5.78 0.54
C PHE A 84 -6.66 6.20 1.69
N TYR A 85 -7.59 7.13 1.45
CA TYR A 85 -8.60 7.49 2.44
C TYR A 85 -9.46 6.29 2.82
N SER A 86 -10.01 5.59 1.82
CA SER A 86 -10.87 4.42 2.06
C SER A 86 -10.10 3.27 2.69
N TYR A 87 -8.85 3.06 2.29
CA TYR A 87 -8.00 2.00 2.81
C TYR A 87 -7.73 2.19 4.30
N VAL A 88 -7.39 3.41 4.72
CA VAL A 88 -7.20 3.73 6.13
C VAL A 88 -8.48 3.52 6.94
N GLU A 89 -9.64 3.90 6.42
CA GLU A 89 -10.93 3.61 7.07
C GLU A 89 -11.20 2.09 7.22
N VAL A 90 -10.90 1.29 6.19
CA VAL A 90 -11.00 -0.17 6.26
C VAL A 90 -10.03 -0.74 7.29
N LEU A 91 -8.77 -0.27 7.32
CA LEU A 91 -7.76 -0.70 8.28
C LEU A 91 -8.12 -0.32 9.73
N LYS A 92 -8.83 0.80 9.97
CA LYS A 92 -9.28 1.21 11.32
C LYS A 92 -10.09 0.10 12.00
N LYS A 93 -10.91 -0.65 11.26
CA LYS A 93 -11.70 -1.78 11.78
C LYS A 93 -10.82 -2.91 12.37
N TYR A 94 -9.56 -3.01 11.93
CA TYR A 94 -8.62 -4.07 12.31
C TYR A 94 -7.33 -3.53 12.95
N ARG A 95 -7.33 -2.28 13.44
CA ARG A 95 -6.09 -1.57 13.84
C ARG A 95 -5.16 -2.36 14.75
N SER A 96 -5.67 -2.96 15.82
CA SER A 96 -4.85 -3.74 16.75
C SER A 96 -4.16 -4.93 16.07
N PHE A 97 -4.86 -5.59 15.14
CA PHE A 97 -4.31 -6.72 14.38
C PHE A 97 -3.27 -6.25 13.36
N ILE A 98 -3.53 -5.15 12.67
CA ILE A 98 -2.60 -4.55 11.71
C ILE A 98 -1.29 -4.13 12.42
N ILE A 99 -1.39 -3.50 13.58
CA ILE A 99 -0.22 -3.19 14.43
C ILE A 99 0.54 -4.48 14.78
N TYR A 100 -0.18 -5.50 15.26
CA TYR A 100 0.41 -6.79 15.64
C TYR A 100 1.21 -7.44 14.49
N THR A 101 0.61 -7.55 13.30
CA THR A 101 1.26 -8.24 12.17
C THR A 101 2.50 -7.51 11.65
N LEU A 102 2.60 -6.19 11.85
CA LEU A 102 3.75 -5.40 11.42
C LEU A 102 4.82 -5.21 12.51
N LYS A 103 4.52 -5.43 13.79
CA LYS A 103 5.52 -5.47 14.88
C LYS A 103 6.64 -6.46 14.60
N GLU A 104 6.32 -7.63 14.04
CA GLU A 104 7.30 -8.70 13.77
C GLU A 104 8.16 -8.45 12.51
N SER A 105 7.85 -7.43 11.71
CA SER A 105 8.49 -7.26 10.39
C SER A 105 9.92 -6.70 10.41
N GLY A 106 10.42 -6.24 11.56
CA GLY A 106 11.79 -5.76 11.73
C GLY A 106 12.15 -4.53 10.87
N SER A 107 13.37 -4.02 11.03
CA SER A 107 13.86 -2.82 10.32
C SER A 107 14.48 -3.13 8.95
N GLN A 108 13.88 -4.03 8.17
CA GLN A 108 14.41 -4.35 6.85
C GLN A 108 13.93 -3.31 5.82
N LEU A 109 14.81 -2.95 4.89
CA LEU A 109 14.49 -2.07 3.74
C LEU A 109 13.54 -2.74 2.72
N SER A 110 13.17 -4.00 2.92
CA SER A 110 12.29 -4.76 2.03
C SER A 110 10.84 -4.77 2.50
N THR A 111 9.91 -4.98 1.55
CA THR A 111 8.50 -5.22 1.84
C THR A 111 8.33 -6.29 2.91
N PRO A 112 7.60 -6.02 4.01
CA PRO A 112 7.23 -7.03 5.00
C PRO A 112 6.60 -8.26 4.33
N LYS A 113 6.98 -9.46 4.76
CA LYS A 113 6.46 -10.71 4.17
C LYS A 113 4.92 -10.76 4.17
N VAL A 114 4.30 -10.29 5.25
CA VAL A 114 2.84 -10.22 5.38
C VAL A 114 2.17 -9.37 4.30
N LEU A 115 2.89 -8.40 3.71
CA LEU A 115 2.41 -7.53 2.65
C LEU A 115 2.75 -8.02 1.24
N SER A 116 3.38 -9.19 1.06
CA SER A 116 3.85 -9.63 -0.26
C SER A 116 2.69 -9.79 -1.27
N GLY A 117 1.55 -10.34 -0.83
CA GLY A 117 0.36 -10.47 -1.67
C GLY A 117 -0.30 -9.11 -1.93
N THR A 118 -0.43 -8.30 -0.89
CA THR A 118 -0.96 -6.93 -0.98
C THR A 118 -0.19 -6.07 -1.96
N LYS A 119 1.14 -6.17 -1.97
CA LYS A 119 1.99 -5.45 -2.93
C LYS A 119 1.58 -5.77 -4.37
N THR A 120 1.42 -7.04 -4.71
CA THR A 120 1.00 -7.46 -6.06
C THR A 120 -0.37 -6.90 -6.42
N ILE A 121 -1.35 -6.99 -5.51
CA ILE A 121 -2.70 -6.47 -5.75
C ILE A 121 -2.67 -4.95 -5.95
N PHE A 122 -2.00 -4.23 -5.06
CA PHE A 122 -1.92 -2.77 -5.12
C PHE A 122 -1.15 -2.28 -6.35
N GLU A 123 -0.01 -2.89 -6.68
CA GLU A 123 0.77 -2.49 -7.87
C GLU A 123 -0.01 -2.71 -9.17
N ASN A 124 -0.79 -3.79 -9.28
CA ASN A 124 -1.67 -4.01 -10.43
C ASN A 124 -2.77 -2.94 -10.52
N PHE A 125 -3.42 -2.63 -9.40
CA PHE A 125 -4.40 -1.54 -9.32
C PHE A 125 -3.77 -0.19 -9.70
N ALA A 126 -2.62 0.14 -9.13
CA ALA A 126 -1.89 1.37 -9.40
C ALA A 126 -1.47 1.47 -10.86
N GLU A 127 -1.01 0.37 -11.48
CA GLU A 127 -0.62 0.33 -12.90
C GLU A 127 -1.81 0.63 -13.82
N ASN A 128 -3.00 0.11 -13.52
CA ASN A 128 -4.21 0.47 -14.26
C ASN A 128 -4.54 1.97 -14.13
N VAL A 129 -4.51 2.50 -12.90
CA VAL A 129 -4.76 3.93 -12.65
C VAL A 129 -3.71 4.82 -13.32
N ILE A 130 -2.44 4.40 -13.34
CA ILE A 130 -1.37 5.11 -14.04
C ILE A 130 -1.61 5.10 -15.54
N ASN A 131 -2.02 3.97 -16.13
CA ASN A 131 -2.29 3.86 -17.56
C ASN A 131 -3.43 4.80 -17.97
N ASP A 132 -4.54 4.87 -17.23
CA ASP A 132 -5.61 5.85 -17.46
C ASP A 132 -5.06 7.29 -17.48
N GLY A 133 -4.14 7.59 -16.59
CA GLY A 133 -3.51 8.91 -16.45
C GLY A 133 -2.57 9.24 -17.61
N LEU A 134 -1.83 8.25 -18.11
CA LEU A 134 -0.98 8.39 -19.30
C LEU A 134 -1.84 8.57 -20.57
N GLU A 135 -2.92 7.80 -20.72
CA GLU A 135 -3.83 7.86 -21.87
C GLU A 135 -4.61 9.17 -21.93
N SER A 136 -5.08 9.68 -20.79
CA SER A 136 -5.77 10.97 -20.68
C SER A 136 -4.83 12.18 -20.79
N GLY A 137 -3.53 11.99 -20.66
CA GLY A 137 -2.53 13.06 -20.62
C GLY A 137 -2.40 13.77 -19.27
N GLU A 138 -3.05 13.27 -18.21
CA GLU A 138 -2.83 13.73 -16.84
C GLU A 138 -1.39 13.47 -16.39
N LEU A 139 -0.83 12.30 -16.72
CA LEU A 139 0.52 11.89 -16.33
C LEU A 139 1.47 11.96 -17.52
N ALA A 140 2.71 12.36 -17.25
CA ALA A 140 3.72 12.43 -18.28
C ALA A 140 4.23 11.05 -18.68
N ASP A 141 4.09 10.69 -19.96
CA ASP A 141 4.76 9.51 -20.52
C ASP A 141 6.25 9.78 -20.74
N ARG A 142 7.02 9.50 -19.70
CA ARG A 142 8.48 9.56 -19.73
C ARG A 142 9.01 8.18 -20.03
N LYS A 143 9.52 7.99 -21.26
CA LYS A 143 10.16 6.75 -21.70
C LYS A 143 11.11 6.22 -20.61
N PHE A 144 10.90 4.97 -20.18
CA PHE A 144 11.59 4.26 -19.10
C PHE A 144 11.25 4.66 -17.64
N PHE A 145 10.74 5.87 -17.40
CA PHE A 145 10.41 6.34 -16.04
C PHE A 145 8.95 6.10 -15.66
N SER A 146 8.02 6.15 -16.61
CA SER A 146 6.59 5.85 -16.37
C SER A 146 6.36 4.46 -15.76
N LYS A 147 7.18 3.47 -16.13
CA LYS A 147 7.18 2.11 -15.52
C LYS A 147 7.49 2.08 -14.02
N ARG A 148 8.10 3.15 -13.48
CA ARG A 148 8.50 3.29 -12.08
C ARG A 148 7.46 4.04 -11.24
N TYR A 149 6.40 4.60 -11.84
CA TYR A 149 5.36 5.29 -11.10
C TYR A 149 4.67 4.35 -10.09
N LYS A 150 4.46 3.08 -10.45
CA LYS A 150 3.92 2.08 -9.51
C LYS A 150 4.85 1.80 -8.32
N ASP A 151 6.17 1.79 -8.54
CA ASP A 151 7.15 1.64 -7.45
C ASP A 151 7.06 2.82 -6.46
N ALA A 152 6.88 4.04 -6.98
CA ALA A 152 6.71 5.24 -6.16
C ALA A 152 5.38 5.23 -5.39
N LEU A 153 4.29 4.77 -6.01
CA LEU A 153 3.01 4.58 -5.30
C LEU A 153 3.11 3.48 -4.24
N TRP A 154 3.87 2.41 -4.48
CA TRP A 154 4.12 1.39 -3.45
C TRP A 154 4.96 1.93 -2.28
N PHE A 155 5.96 2.77 -2.56
CA PHE A 155 6.68 3.48 -1.50
C PHE A 155 5.75 4.37 -0.68
N GLN A 156 4.84 5.08 -1.36
CA GLN A 156 3.86 5.93 -0.70
C GLN A 156 2.85 5.12 0.14
N PHE A 157 2.46 3.93 -0.33
CA PHE A 157 1.68 2.97 0.45
C PHE A 157 2.37 2.59 1.76
N ASP A 158 3.64 2.18 1.68
CA ASP A 158 4.44 1.83 2.86
C ASP A 158 4.57 3.02 3.83
N PHE A 159 4.81 4.22 3.31
CA PHE A 159 4.88 5.44 4.10
C PHE A 159 3.56 5.72 4.83
N ILE A 160 2.42 5.72 4.12
CA ILE A 160 1.10 6.03 4.69
C ILE A 160 0.73 5.02 5.77
N VAL A 161 0.90 3.72 5.51
CA VAL A 161 0.60 2.67 6.49
C VAL A 161 1.47 2.84 7.74
N LYS A 162 2.78 3.07 7.59
CA LYS A 162 3.69 3.29 8.72
C LYS A 162 3.39 4.57 9.49
N PHE A 163 2.98 5.63 8.79
CA PHE A 163 2.56 6.88 9.41
C PHE A 163 1.29 6.66 10.24
N TRP A 164 0.25 6.07 9.64
CA TRP A 164 -1.03 5.78 10.28
C TRP A 164 -0.90 4.90 11.53
N LEU A 165 0.01 3.91 11.51
CA LEU A 165 0.30 3.06 12.65
C LEU A 165 0.79 3.85 13.88
N ARG A 166 1.43 5.00 13.67
CA ARG A 166 2.04 5.85 14.70
C ARG A 166 1.25 7.12 14.98
N ASP A 167 0.23 7.40 14.19
CA ASP A 167 -0.61 8.58 14.34
C ASP A 167 -1.50 8.43 15.59
N ASP A 168 -1.35 9.39 16.49
CA ASP A 168 -2.05 9.53 17.77
C ASP A 168 -3.02 10.73 17.78
N SER A 169 -3.17 11.41 16.64
CA SER A 169 -4.12 12.53 16.49
C SER A 169 -5.57 12.06 16.53
N ALA A 170 -6.47 12.98 16.90
CA ALA A 170 -7.90 12.68 16.97
C ALA A 170 -8.42 12.28 15.58
N GLY A 171 -9.06 11.11 15.49
CA GLY A 171 -9.61 10.62 14.23
C GLY A 171 -8.56 10.23 13.16
N PHE A 172 -7.27 10.30 13.47
CA PHE A 172 -6.15 10.14 12.53
C PHE A 172 -6.02 11.29 11.49
N GLU A 173 -6.37 12.52 11.88
CA GLU A 173 -6.31 13.71 11.00
C GLU A 173 -4.91 13.94 10.39
N LYS A 174 -3.82 13.62 11.09
CA LYS A 174 -2.46 13.76 10.52
C LYS A 174 -2.20 12.74 9.42
N THR A 175 -2.81 11.56 9.49
CA THR A 175 -2.76 10.58 8.41
C THR A 175 -3.49 11.12 7.19
N ASP A 176 -4.64 11.77 7.37
CA ASP A 176 -5.38 12.38 6.27
C ASP A 176 -4.57 13.50 5.59
N GLU A 177 -3.87 14.32 6.38
CA GLU A 177 -2.93 15.31 5.85
C GLU A 177 -1.74 14.67 5.10
N ALA A 178 -1.20 13.57 5.63
CA ALA A 178 -0.09 12.85 5.02
C ALA A 178 -0.48 12.21 3.68
N ILE A 179 -1.71 11.70 3.59
CA ILE A 179 -2.32 11.23 2.33
C ILE A 179 -2.42 12.39 1.35
N GLU A 180 -3.10 13.47 1.74
CA GLU A 180 -3.35 14.63 0.86
C GLU A 180 -2.04 15.19 0.31
N LYS A 181 -1.10 15.52 1.20
CA LYS A 181 0.17 16.14 0.80
C LYS A 181 1.04 15.15 0.01
N GLY A 182 1.16 13.92 0.49
CA GLY A 182 2.05 12.92 -0.10
C GLY A 182 1.61 12.49 -1.50
N ILE A 183 0.30 12.27 -1.70
CA ILE A 183 -0.23 11.90 -3.01
C ILE A 183 -0.19 13.08 -3.98
N ASN A 184 -0.56 14.28 -3.55
CA ASN A 184 -0.44 15.47 -4.43
C ASN A 184 1.00 15.67 -4.90
N VAL A 185 1.98 15.65 -3.99
CA VAL A 185 3.40 15.79 -4.37
C VAL A 185 3.83 14.67 -5.32
N THR A 186 3.41 13.43 -5.07
CA THR A 186 3.73 12.29 -5.95
C THR A 186 3.17 12.50 -7.36
N PHE A 187 1.92 12.93 -7.48
CA PHE A 187 1.26 13.17 -8.77
C PHE A 187 1.79 14.42 -9.48
N ASP A 188 2.13 15.48 -8.75
CA ASP A 188 2.78 16.67 -9.33
C ASP A 188 4.13 16.30 -9.97
N LEU A 189 4.88 15.37 -9.36
CA LEU A 189 6.10 14.83 -9.95
C LEU A 189 5.83 13.96 -11.19
N PHE A 190 4.72 13.24 -11.24
CA PHE A 190 4.32 12.46 -12.40
C PHE A 190 3.85 13.34 -13.58
N GLN A 191 3.35 14.55 -13.31
CA GLN A 191 2.95 15.54 -14.30
C GLN A 191 4.13 16.22 -15.02
N HIS A 192 3.86 16.82 -16.18
CA HIS A 192 4.84 17.32 -17.17
C HIS A 192 5.75 18.51 -16.78
N SER A 193 5.83 18.91 -15.51
CA SER A 193 6.51 20.16 -15.14
C SER A 193 7.76 19.96 -14.28
N PRO A 194 7.73 19.31 -13.11
CA PRO A 194 8.84 19.45 -12.17
C PRO A 194 10.08 18.66 -12.60
N ILE A 195 9.90 17.40 -12.97
CA ILE A 195 11.02 16.52 -13.36
C ILE A 195 11.58 16.93 -14.73
N ASP A 196 10.70 17.29 -15.67
CA ASP A 196 11.12 17.65 -17.02
C ASP A 196 11.98 18.92 -17.02
N ASN A 197 11.60 19.93 -16.23
CA ASN A 197 12.40 21.15 -16.03
C ASN A 197 13.78 20.84 -15.44
N LEU A 198 13.87 19.94 -14.45
CA LEU A 198 15.15 19.53 -13.87
C LEU A 198 16.03 18.79 -14.90
N LEU A 199 15.44 17.90 -15.70
CA LEU A 199 16.15 17.18 -16.75
C LEU A 199 16.66 18.12 -17.84
N ASP A 200 15.85 19.08 -18.28
CA ASP A 200 16.22 20.04 -19.30
C ASP A 200 17.28 21.03 -18.80
N TYR A 201 17.21 21.46 -17.54
CA TYR A 201 18.27 22.21 -16.90
C TYR A 201 19.58 21.39 -16.83
N GLY A 202 19.50 20.11 -16.48
CA GLY A 202 20.65 19.20 -16.50
C GLY A 202 21.28 19.05 -17.90
N LYS A 203 20.46 18.90 -18.95
CA LYS A 203 20.91 18.89 -20.35
C LYS A 203 21.56 20.23 -20.73
N PHE A 204 20.97 21.35 -20.32
CA PHE A 204 21.53 22.69 -20.54
C PHE A 204 22.91 22.83 -19.90
N LEU A 205 23.08 22.44 -18.64
CA LEU A 205 24.37 22.48 -17.94
C LEU A 205 25.43 21.59 -18.62
N SER A 206 25.05 20.39 -19.07
CA SER A 206 25.93 19.49 -19.79
C SER A 206 26.42 20.09 -21.12
N ARG A 207 25.49 20.65 -21.92
CA ARG A 207 25.80 21.32 -23.19
C ARG A 207 26.70 22.55 -23.00
N ASN A 208 26.54 23.26 -21.90
CA ASN A 208 27.30 24.48 -21.57
C ASN A 208 28.47 24.22 -20.60
N SER A 209 28.90 22.97 -20.44
CA SER A 209 30.02 22.60 -19.56
C SER A 209 31.34 23.32 -19.89
N LYS A 210 31.58 23.68 -21.16
CA LYS A 210 32.73 24.50 -21.60
C LYS A 210 32.65 25.98 -21.16
N PHE A 211 31.46 26.49 -20.83
CA PHE A 211 31.29 27.82 -20.26
C PHE A 211 31.83 27.90 -18.83
N ARG A 212 31.81 26.77 -18.11
CA ARG A 212 32.37 26.61 -16.76
C ARG A 212 33.90 26.73 -16.72
N GLU A 213 34.61 26.35 -17.78
CA GLU A 213 36.05 26.57 -17.92
C GLU A 213 36.42 28.04 -18.18
N ARG A 214 35.53 28.81 -18.83
CA ARG A 214 35.73 30.24 -19.12
C ARG A 214 35.40 31.17 -17.94
N MET A 215 34.73 30.67 -16.90
CA MET A 215 34.42 31.40 -15.67
C MET A 215 35.31 31.01 -14.47
N LYS A 216 36.48 30.41 -14.71
CA LYS A 216 37.52 30.36 -13.68
C LYS A 216 37.99 31.79 -13.42
N PHE A 217 37.48 32.40 -12.35
CA PHE A 217 38.19 33.45 -11.62
C PHE A 217 39.47 32.86 -11.02
#